data_AF-R5KB27-F1
#
_entry.id   AF-R5KB27-F1
#
_cell.length_a   1.000
_cell.length_b   1.000
_cell.length_c   1.000
_cell.angle_alpha   90.00
_cell.angle_beta   90.00
_cell.angle_gamma   90.00
#
_symmetry.space_group_name_H-M   'P 1'
#
loop_
_entity.id
_entity.type
_entity.pdbx_description
1 polymer ?
#
loop_
_entity_poly.entity_id
_entity_poly.type
_entity_poly.pdbx_seq_one_letter_code
_entity_poly.pdbx_strand_id
1 'polypeptide(L)'
;MFMFLYKYKNSERENLCWKQSVQILNLRQLCLQINIHRLSGGGSLKASKPDEFVKQDKKENKKLTTGQKVGIGAGVLALGGIVTAAILTKGKTLNPANFAEHIDFKPAQTMEEAIEFAKKNFGVKKFDLGNDLELANWVNEGLVNINNRFKGKAQMPQNILYDKKVCEKLSKGEEGLMPAYHQPSTKTLGINKNAFDTVKNEFEKLVNENLLAAEKIKETKKVSGYTLVSRLFEREVTPEGTFIPIPLIDKGLQARFMGFLHKYRTAPDTFTRFDAFSAIQLHDDLLGAAEKIFKNPLDTIKDLLKNEDVLKKLADKNISVKTIDEYSKLSKKDQILSCMNLINASGLDHPVQGTYRGNSKFDFIYHEMGHLLHDMNTSLNDWFFGRLSGKSEKLFKSDLNKQKIAGQISWYAQTSPAEFVAECFNALCAGRKLPDDVMKMYEYYKGPKLPEM
;
A
#
# COMPACT_ATOMS: atom_id res chain seq x y z
N MET A 1 13.93 20.34 -16.59
CA MET A 1 14.83 19.18 -16.67
C MET A 1 14.04 17.97 -16.18
N PHE A 2 13.85 17.01 -17.07
CA PHE A 2 12.60 16.25 -17.28
C PHE A 2 12.36 15.05 -16.34
N MET A 3 11.09 14.91 -15.91
CA MET A 3 10.35 13.70 -15.54
C MET A 3 11.17 12.44 -15.16
N PHE A 4 11.22 12.13 -13.86
CA PHE A 4 11.33 10.74 -13.41
C PHE A 4 9.91 10.22 -13.18
N LEU A 5 9.41 9.48 -14.16
CA LEU A 5 8.19 8.68 -14.02
C LEU A 5 8.59 7.23 -13.97
N TYR A 6 8.24 6.63 -12.84
CA TYR A 6 8.51 5.24 -12.56
C TYR A 6 7.76 4.36 -13.57
N LYS A 7 8.52 3.46 -14.19
CA LYS A 7 8.06 2.50 -15.19
C LYS A 7 6.94 1.62 -14.61
N TYR A 8 5.70 1.81 -15.05
CA TYR A 8 4.85 0.69 -15.43
C TYR A 8 5.12 0.41 -16.91
N LYS A 9 5.66 -0.78 -17.21
CA LYS A 9 5.91 -1.22 -18.59
C LYS A 9 4.95 -2.38 -18.84
N ASN A 10 3.77 -2.09 -19.38
CA ASN A 10 3.15 -3.06 -20.26
C ASN A 10 3.81 -2.90 -21.63
N SER A 11 4.67 -3.87 -21.92
CA SER A 11 5.15 -4.17 -23.26
C SER A 11 5.15 -5.69 -23.30
N GLU A 12 4.19 -6.30 -23.99
CA GLU A 12 4.20 -7.73 -24.30
C GLU A 12 4.45 -8.64 -23.07
N ARG A 13 3.94 -8.21 -21.91
CA ARG A 13 4.04 -8.96 -20.65
C ARG A 13 2.74 -9.64 -20.23
N GLU A 14 1.76 -9.68 -21.13
CA GLU A 14 0.70 -10.70 -21.09
C GLU A 14 1.25 -12.12 -21.35
N ASN A 15 2.53 -12.31 -21.72
CA ASN A 15 3.12 -13.65 -21.82
C ASN A 15 4.59 -13.80 -21.37
N LEU A 16 5.22 -12.77 -20.78
CA LEU A 16 6.66 -12.82 -20.43
C LEU A 16 7.04 -12.48 -18.98
N CYS A 17 6.12 -12.06 -18.11
CA CYS A 17 6.33 -12.16 -16.65
C CYS A 17 5.91 -13.53 -16.08
N TRP A 18 5.23 -14.34 -16.90
CA TRP A 18 4.70 -15.67 -16.59
C TRP A 18 5.64 -16.83 -17.01
N LYS A 19 6.89 -16.52 -17.39
CA LYS A 19 7.94 -17.52 -17.68
C LYS A 19 9.16 -17.45 -16.74
N GLN A 20 8.99 -16.92 -15.53
CA GLN A 20 9.90 -17.19 -14.43
C GLN A 20 9.25 -18.17 -13.45
N SER A 21 9.40 -19.46 -13.78
CA SER A 21 9.22 -20.60 -12.87
C SER A 21 7.96 -20.54 -12.00
N VAL A 22 6.76 -20.53 -12.60
CA VAL A 22 5.56 -20.98 -11.87
C VAL A 22 5.79 -22.46 -11.59
N GLN A 23 6.31 -22.77 -10.39
CA GLN A 23 6.36 -24.15 -9.92
C GLN A 23 4.94 -24.57 -9.59
N ILE A 24 4.31 -25.15 -10.60
CA ILE A 24 3.01 -25.77 -10.53
C ILE A 24 3.15 -27.07 -9.72
N LEU A 25 2.51 -27.12 -8.56
CA LEU A 25 2.49 -28.32 -7.74
C LEU A 25 1.23 -29.14 -8.04
N ASN A 26 1.41 -30.35 -8.60
CA ASN A 26 0.35 -31.35 -8.70
C ASN A 26 0.25 -32.04 -7.33
N LEU A 27 -0.79 -31.73 -6.54
CA LEU A 27 -0.91 -32.23 -5.18
C LEU A 27 -2.28 -32.85 -4.92
N ARG A 28 -2.43 -34.13 -5.30
CA ARG A 28 -3.51 -34.99 -4.79
C ARG A 28 -3.55 -35.05 -3.26
N GLN A 29 -2.43 -34.86 -2.56
CA GLN A 29 -2.37 -34.77 -1.09
C GLN A 29 -2.88 -33.44 -0.51
N LEU A 30 -2.79 -32.33 -1.25
CA LEU A 30 -3.19 -31.00 -0.76
C LEU A 30 -4.72 -30.84 -0.74
N CYS A 31 -5.43 -31.45 -1.71
CA CYS A 31 -6.90 -31.51 -1.69
C CYS A 31 -7.45 -32.35 -0.51
N LEU A 32 -6.69 -33.33 -0.03
CA LEU A 32 -7.05 -34.18 1.12
C LEU A 32 -6.72 -33.55 2.47
N GLN A 33 -5.77 -32.59 2.54
CA GLN A 33 -5.42 -31.89 3.79
C GLN A 33 -6.10 -30.51 3.94
N ILE A 34 -6.52 -29.86 2.85
CA ILE A 34 -7.36 -28.64 2.93
C ILE A 34 -8.81 -29.01 3.27
N ASN A 35 -9.21 -30.27 3.06
CA ASN A 35 -10.44 -30.81 3.61
C ASN A 35 -10.16 -31.43 4.99
N ILE A 36 -10.86 -30.90 6.00
CA ILE A 36 -11.07 -31.51 7.32
C ILE A 36 -9.90 -31.34 8.30
N HIS A 37 -9.81 -30.16 8.89
CA HIS A 37 -10.03 -30.03 10.33
C HIS A 37 -10.76 -28.70 10.58
N ARG A 38 -11.85 -28.77 11.36
CA ARG A 38 -12.54 -27.59 11.92
C ARG A 38 -11.51 -26.75 12.68
N LEU A 39 -10.91 -25.77 12.03
CA LEU A 39 -10.34 -24.63 12.74
C LEU A 39 -11.55 -23.77 13.12
N SER A 40 -11.81 -23.69 14.42
CA SER A 40 -12.97 -23.06 15.06
C SER A 40 -12.97 -21.52 14.99
N GLY A 41 -12.35 -20.93 13.96
CA GLY A 41 -12.22 -19.49 13.79
C GLY A 41 -12.90 -19.00 12.52
N GLY A 42 -14.22 -18.77 12.56
CA GLY A 42 -14.92 -18.08 11.46
C GLY A 42 -14.28 -16.72 11.15
N GLY A 43 -14.19 -16.37 9.86
CA GLY A 43 -13.97 -14.99 9.43
C GLY A 43 -15.23 -14.18 9.73
N SER A 44 -15.10 -13.02 10.35
CA SER A 44 -16.21 -12.09 10.56
C SER A 44 -15.95 -10.82 9.77
N LEU A 45 -16.98 -10.30 9.11
CA LEU A 45 -16.94 -8.95 8.53
C LEU A 45 -16.82 -7.86 9.61
N LYS A 46 -16.97 -8.19 10.91
CA LYS A 46 -16.66 -7.30 12.04
C LYS A 46 -15.15 -7.15 12.24
N ALA A 47 -14.45 -6.59 11.25
CA ALA A 47 -13.05 -6.17 11.36
C ALA A 47 -12.72 -5.02 10.40
N SER A 48 -13.39 -3.88 10.57
CA SER A 48 -12.80 -2.55 10.48
C SER A 48 -13.86 -1.58 11.02
N LYS A 49 -13.56 -0.92 12.14
CA LYS A 49 -14.31 0.29 12.45
C LYS A 49 -14.15 1.24 11.25
N PRO A 50 -15.20 1.98 10.83
CA PRO A 50 -15.01 3.13 9.94
C PRO A 50 -13.93 4.03 10.54
N ASP A 51 -13.16 4.74 9.71
CA ASP A 51 -12.07 5.65 10.09
C ASP A 51 -12.36 6.37 11.42
N GLU A 52 -11.98 5.74 12.53
CA GLU A 52 -12.19 6.29 13.87
C GLU A 52 -10.89 6.99 14.22
N PHE A 53 -10.98 8.29 14.46
CA PHE A 53 -9.90 9.13 14.93
C PHE A 53 -9.33 8.57 16.24
N VAL A 54 -8.31 7.72 16.15
CA VAL A 54 -7.58 7.24 17.32
C VAL A 54 -6.64 8.36 17.76
N LYS A 55 -6.95 9.00 18.89
CA LYS A 55 -6.01 9.87 19.61
C LYS A 55 -4.80 9.03 20.01
N GLN A 56 -3.59 9.50 19.70
CA GLN A 56 -2.37 8.84 20.20
C GLN A 56 -2.15 9.23 21.66
N ASP A 57 -2.05 8.25 22.53
CA ASP A 57 -1.67 8.47 23.93
C ASP A 57 -0.24 9.00 24.04
N LYS A 58 -0.09 10.03 24.87
CA LYS A 58 1.16 10.70 25.19
C LYS A 58 2.19 9.69 25.71
N LYS A 59 3.35 9.60 25.05
CA LYS A 59 4.59 9.21 25.72
C LYS A 59 5.35 10.47 26.09
N GLU A 60 5.70 10.58 27.37
CA GLU A 60 6.43 11.71 27.94
C GLU A 60 7.77 11.94 27.21
N ASN A 61 7.95 13.15 26.69
CA ASN A 61 9.20 13.62 26.11
C ASN A 61 10.28 13.74 27.21
N LYS A 62 11.30 12.88 27.16
CA LYS A 62 12.57 13.15 27.85
C LYS A 62 13.30 14.28 27.12
N LYS A 63 13.47 15.42 27.81
CA LYS A 63 14.26 16.58 27.35
C LYS A 63 15.70 16.17 27.05
N LEU A 64 16.18 16.49 25.85
CA LEU A 64 17.61 16.50 25.51
C LEU A 64 18.29 17.72 26.15
N THR A 65 19.42 17.50 26.82
CA THR A 65 20.20 18.53 27.51
C THR A 65 21.17 19.27 26.59
N THR A 66 21.47 20.52 26.95
CA THR A 66 22.16 21.61 26.24
C THR A 66 23.64 21.38 25.85
N GLY A 67 24.03 20.19 25.38
CA GLY A 67 25.43 19.82 25.10
C GLY A 67 25.83 19.66 23.63
N GLN A 68 24.92 19.78 22.65
CA GLN A 68 25.20 19.53 21.22
C GLN A 68 25.15 20.80 20.35
N LYS A 69 25.72 21.89 20.85
CA LYS A 69 25.99 23.11 20.07
C LYS A 69 27.45 23.49 20.28
N VAL A 70 28.33 23.15 19.35
CA VAL A 70 29.58 23.86 18.99
C VAL A 70 30.30 22.98 17.96
N GLY A 71 30.62 23.55 16.80
CA GLY A 71 31.43 22.87 15.79
C GLY A 71 31.25 23.38 14.35
N ILE A 72 31.06 24.69 14.13
CA ILE A 72 31.24 25.27 12.80
C ILE A 72 31.99 26.59 12.95
N GLY A 73 33.28 26.56 12.61
CA GLY A 73 34.11 27.74 12.52
C GLY A 73 35.41 27.44 11.77
N ALA A 74 35.56 28.11 10.62
CA ALA A 74 36.79 28.49 9.90
C ALA A 74 37.11 27.80 8.54
N GLY A 75 37.07 28.63 7.48
CA GLY A 75 37.88 28.57 6.23
C GLY A 75 37.37 27.61 5.15
N VAL A 76 37.30 27.93 3.85
CA VAL A 76 37.96 28.96 3.03
C VAL A 76 37.09 29.27 1.80
N LEU A 77 37.01 30.55 1.44
CA LEU A 77 36.49 31.05 0.17
C LEU A 77 37.52 30.80 -0.94
N ALA A 78 37.15 30.05 -1.97
CA ALA A 78 37.85 30.04 -3.26
C ALA A 78 36.82 30.07 -4.41
N LEU A 79 36.63 31.28 -4.95
CA LEU A 79 36.42 31.66 -6.35
C LEU A 79 35.60 30.72 -7.26
N GLY A 80 34.42 31.20 -7.68
CA GLY A 80 33.88 30.91 -9.02
C GLY A 80 32.82 29.81 -9.22
N GLY A 81 32.46 29.02 -8.20
CA GLY A 81 31.52 27.88 -8.36
C GLY A 81 30.46 27.67 -7.27
N ILE A 82 30.35 28.58 -6.29
CA ILE A 82 29.67 28.29 -5.00
C ILE A 82 28.15 28.56 -5.02
N VAL A 83 27.62 29.31 -6.00
CA VAL A 83 26.18 29.60 -6.04
C VAL A 83 25.36 28.34 -6.34
N THR A 84 25.88 27.42 -7.16
CA THR A 84 25.18 26.18 -7.52
C THR A 84 25.11 25.20 -6.35
N ALA A 85 26.16 25.09 -5.54
CA ALA A 85 26.20 24.16 -4.39
C ALA A 85 25.24 24.57 -3.26
N ALA A 86 25.06 25.87 -3.01
CA ALA A 86 24.11 26.37 -2.01
C ALA A 86 22.63 26.16 -2.44
N ILE A 87 22.35 26.25 -3.75
CA ILE A 87 21.01 25.98 -4.33
C ILE A 87 20.69 24.48 -4.33
N LEU A 88 21.70 23.60 -4.44
CA LEU A 88 21.50 22.15 -4.43
C LEU A 88 21.32 21.55 -3.03
N THR A 89 21.94 22.16 -1.99
CA THR A 89 22.09 21.54 -0.66
C THR A 89 21.03 21.94 0.36
N LYS A 90 20.39 23.10 0.25
CA LYS A 90 19.25 23.45 1.12
C LYS A 90 17.99 22.75 0.61
N GLY A 91 17.55 21.71 1.31
CA GLY A 91 16.15 21.29 1.24
C GLY A 91 15.27 22.50 1.55
N LYS A 92 14.15 22.65 0.86
CA LYS A 92 13.20 23.72 1.19
C LYS A 92 12.70 23.42 2.60
N THR A 93 13.17 24.16 3.61
CA THR A 93 12.47 24.21 4.90
C THR A 93 11.09 24.77 4.60
N LEU A 94 10.10 23.89 4.55
CA LEU A 94 8.73 24.28 4.28
C LEU A 94 8.24 25.11 5.45
N ASN A 95 7.82 26.35 5.16
CA ASN A 95 6.90 27.00 6.06
C ASN A 95 5.62 26.16 6.05
N PRO A 96 5.13 25.72 7.22
CA PRO A 96 3.86 25.00 7.29
C PRO A 96 2.75 25.87 6.70
N ALA A 97 1.74 25.22 6.12
CA ALA A 97 0.53 25.95 5.74
C ALA A 97 -0.18 26.49 6.98
N ASN A 98 -1.12 27.41 6.77
CA ASN A 98 -1.91 28.01 7.84
C ASN A 98 -3.40 27.96 7.49
N PHE A 99 -3.90 26.76 7.25
CA PHE A 99 -5.32 26.50 7.07
C PHE A 99 -5.98 26.27 8.43
N ALA A 100 -7.32 26.20 8.45
CA ALA A 100 -8.05 25.82 9.66
C ALA A 100 -7.56 24.46 10.19
N GLU A 101 -7.35 24.35 11.50
CA GLU A 101 -6.83 23.11 12.10
C GLU A 101 -7.77 21.92 11.88
N HIS A 102 -9.07 22.20 11.85
CA HIS A 102 -10.12 21.21 11.61
C HIS A 102 -11.17 21.79 10.67
N ILE A 103 -11.59 21.00 9.70
CA ILE A 103 -12.63 21.30 8.72
C ILE A 103 -13.66 20.18 8.78
N ASP A 104 -14.93 20.52 8.99
CA ASP A 104 -16.05 19.60 8.86
C ASP A 104 -16.47 19.53 7.40
N PHE A 105 -16.18 18.40 6.75
CA PHE A 105 -16.55 18.20 5.36
C PHE A 105 -18.06 18.00 5.21
N LYS A 106 -18.65 18.70 4.25
CA LYS A 106 -20.01 18.46 3.74
C LYS A 106 -19.92 18.35 2.22
N PRO A 107 -20.48 17.29 1.60
CA PRO A 107 -20.50 17.19 0.15
C PRO A 107 -21.21 18.38 -0.49
N ALA A 108 -20.56 18.99 -1.48
CA ALA A 108 -21.14 20.02 -2.32
C ALA A 108 -22.28 19.45 -3.17
N GLN A 109 -23.29 20.28 -3.43
CA GLN A 109 -24.44 19.96 -4.27
C GLN A 109 -24.21 20.35 -5.74
N THR A 110 -23.25 21.23 -6.01
CA THR A 110 -22.86 21.62 -7.37
C THR A 110 -21.34 21.63 -7.55
N MET A 111 -20.89 21.63 -8.82
CA MET A 111 -19.46 21.73 -9.14
C MET A 111 -18.86 23.06 -8.68
N GLU A 112 -19.63 24.15 -8.78
CA GLU A 112 -19.20 25.48 -8.33
C GLU A 112 -18.94 25.48 -6.83
N GLU A 113 -19.84 24.88 -6.04
CA GLU A 113 -19.66 24.72 -4.60
C GLU A 113 -18.41 23.89 -4.27
N ALA A 114 -18.18 22.79 -4.99
CA ALA A 114 -17.00 21.94 -4.80
C ALA A 114 -15.69 22.68 -5.12
N ILE A 115 -15.68 23.47 -6.19
CA ILE A 115 -14.53 24.28 -6.61
C ILE A 115 -14.25 25.40 -5.59
N GLU A 116 -15.29 26.11 -5.16
CA GLU A 116 -15.16 27.18 -4.16
C GLU A 116 -14.72 26.63 -2.79
N PHE A 117 -15.21 25.44 -2.40
CA PHE A 117 -14.73 24.75 -1.21
C PHE A 117 -13.21 24.52 -1.28
N ALA A 118 -12.71 23.99 -2.40
CA ALA A 118 -11.28 23.70 -2.58
C ALA A 118 -10.42 24.97 -2.58
N LYS A 119 -10.88 26.03 -3.27
CA LYS A 119 -10.22 27.34 -3.28
C LYS A 119 -10.11 27.94 -1.88
N LYS A 120 -11.24 27.99 -1.16
CA LYS A 120 -11.34 28.63 0.15
C LYS A 120 -10.54 27.90 1.23
N ASN A 121 -10.65 26.58 1.28
CA ASN A 121 -10.09 25.80 2.38
C ASN A 121 -8.65 25.35 2.14
N PHE A 122 -8.24 25.18 0.87
CA PHE A 122 -6.94 24.60 0.51
C PHE A 122 -6.09 25.50 -0.38
N GLY A 123 -6.60 26.66 -0.80
CA GLY A 123 -5.88 27.57 -1.69
C GLY A 123 -5.64 27.01 -3.10
N VAL A 124 -6.48 26.05 -3.53
CA VAL A 124 -6.43 25.49 -4.88
C VAL A 124 -6.71 26.60 -5.89
N LYS A 125 -5.86 26.74 -6.90
CA LYS A 125 -5.96 27.80 -7.93
C LYS A 125 -6.71 27.33 -9.15
N LYS A 126 -6.49 26.07 -9.56
CA LYS A 126 -7.19 25.45 -10.67
C LYS A 126 -7.79 24.13 -10.22
N PHE A 127 -9.07 23.97 -10.48
CA PHE A 127 -9.82 22.76 -10.17
C PHE A 127 -10.64 22.41 -11.41
N ASP A 128 -10.31 21.32 -12.08
CA ASP A 128 -11.00 20.86 -13.28
C ASP A 128 -11.00 19.33 -13.34
N LEU A 129 -12.15 18.75 -13.00
CA LEU A 129 -12.44 17.32 -13.12
C LEU A 129 -13.61 17.09 -14.09
N GLY A 130 -13.89 18.05 -14.97
CA GLY A 130 -15.15 18.13 -15.72
C GLY A 130 -16.37 18.27 -14.79
N ASN A 131 -17.54 17.83 -15.26
CA ASN A 131 -18.80 17.88 -14.49
C ASN A 131 -18.99 16.69 -13.53
N ASP A 132 -17.90 16.14 -13.00
CA ASP A 132 -17.94 14.97 -12.11
C ASP A 132 -17.95 15.39 -10.63
N LEU A 133 -19.14 15.73 -10.14
CA LEU A 133 -19.34 16.22 -8.78
C LEU A 133 -18.98 15.19 -7.70
N GLU A 134 -19.26 13.91 -7.95
CA GLU A 134 -18.94 12.85 -7.00
C GLU A 134 -17.40 12.73 -6.84
N LEU A 135 -16.65 12.77 -7.94
CA LEU A 135 -15.19 12.75 -7.90
C LEU A 135 -14.62 14.00 -7.24
N ALA A 136 -15.21 15.18 -7.51
CA ALA A 136 -14.80 16.42 -6.86
C ALA A 136 -15.02 16.39 -5.34
N ASN A 137 -16.16 15.86 -4.89
CA ASN A 137 -16.44 15.67 -3.46
C ASN A 137 -15.49 14.67 -2.83
N TRP A 138 -15.21 13.54 -3.50
CA TRP A 138 -14.24 12.56 -3.03
C TRP A 138 -12.82 13.16 -2.88
N VAL A 139 -12.37 13.97 -3.84
CA VAL A 139 -11.09 14.67 -3.73
C VAL A 139 -11.08 15.64 -2.53
N ASN A 140 -12.12 16.46 -2.40
CA ASN A 140 -12.20 17.43 -1.31
C ASN A 140 -12.25 16.75 0.07
N GLU A 141 -13.00 15.66 0.23
CA GLU A 141 -13.06 14.88 1.49
C GLU A 141 -11.67 14.29 1.83
N GLY A 142 -10.97 13.72 0.83
CA GLY A 142 -9.61 13.23 1.02
C GLY A 142 -8.63 14.32 1.47
N LEU A 143 -8.72 15.52 0.87
CA LEU A 143 -7.89 16.66 1.28
C LEU A 143 -8.26 17.22 2.65
N VAL A 144 -9.55 17.21 3.04
CA VAL A 144 -9.97 17.54 4.42
C VAL A 144 -9.32 16.58 5.41
N ASN A 145 -9.33 15.27 5.13
CA ASN A 145 -8.75 14.29 6.03
C ASN A 145 -7.25 14.53 6.25
N ILE A 146 -6.50 14.83 5.17
CA ILE A 146 -5.09 15.22 5.27
C ILE A 146 -4.96 16.51 6.10
N ASN A 147 -5.75 17.55 5.79
CA ASN A 147 -5.70 18.83 6.49
C ASN A 147 -5.86 18.67 8.00
N ASN A 148 -6.92 17.97 8.41
CA ASN A 148 -7.27 17.76 9.82
C ASN A 148 -6.20 16.92 10.52
N ARG A 149 -5.67 15.90 9.84
CA ARG A 149 -4.56 15.08 10.35
C ARG A 149 -3.29 15.89 10.56
N PHE A 150 -3.06 16.90 9.73
CA PHE A 150 -1.93 17.83 9.82
C PHE A 150 -2.26 19.13 10.57
N LYS A 151 -3.43 19.24 11.23
CA LYS A 151 -3.86 20.44 11.97
C LYS A 151 -3.68 21.72 11.15
N GLY A 152 -4.10 21.71 9.87
CA GLY A 152 -4.01 22.88 8.98
C GLY A 152 -2.63 23.19 8.41
N LYS A 153 -1.61 22.36 8.71
CA LYS A 153 -0.19 22.64 8.38
C LYS A 153 0.31 21.95 7.11
N ALA A 154 -0.46 21.02 6.55
CA ALA A 154 -0.09 20.35 5.29
C ALA A 154 -0.16 21.35 4.12
N GLN A 155 0.88 21.34 3.28
CA GLN A 155 0.80 22.06 2.01
C GLN A 155 -0.12 21.31 1.05
N MET A 156 -1.11 22.03 0.52
CA MET A 156 -2.11 21.49 -0.39
C MET A 156 -1.67 21.65 -1.86
N PRO A 157 -2.22 20.84 -2.79
CA PRO A 157 -1.96 21.01 -4.20
C PRO A 157 -2.48 22.37 -4.67
N GLN A 158 -1.77 22.99 -5.62
CA GLN A 158 -2.24 24.24 -6.24
C GLN A 158 -3.21 23.97 -7.39
N ASN A 159 -3.14 22.78 -7.99
CA ASN A 159 -3.98 22.40 -9.11
C ASN A 159 -4.54 21.00 -8.87
N ILE A 160 -5.84 20.82 -9.12
CA ILE A 160 -6.53 19.54 -9.13
C ILE A 160 -7.10 19.38 -10.52
N LEU A 161 -6.55 18.47 -11.32
CA LEU A 161 -6.83 18.43 -12.75
C LEU A 161 -6.99 17.00 -13.26
N TYR A 162 -7.84 16.82 -14.27
CA TYR A 162 -7.74 15.70 -15.18
C TYR A 162 -7.04 16.14 -16.47
N ASP A 163 -5.90 15.52 -16.78
CA ASP A 163 -5.20 15.71 -18.06
C ASP A 163 -5.08 14.36 -18.75
N LYS A 164 -5.92 14.17 -19.78
CA LYS A 164 -5.95 12.91 -20.56
C LYS A 164 -4.58 12.57 -21.14
N LYS A 165 -3.86 13.54 -21.70
CA LYS A 165 -2.56 13.30 -22.35
C LYS A 165 -1.50 12.88 -21.33
N VAL A 166 -1.53 13.49 -20.14
CA VAL A 166 -0.66 13.06 -19.04
C VAL A 166 -1.02 11.64 -18.63
N CYS A 167 -2.31 11.34 -18.39
CA CYS A 167 -2.73 9.99 -18.05
C CYS A 167 -2.32 8.94 -19.10
N GLU A 168 -2.59 9.19 -20.38
CA GLU A 168 -2.19 8.31 -21.51
C GLU A 168 -0.67 8.10 -21.57
N LYS A 169 0.11 9.18 -21.34
CA LYS A 169 1.57 9.10 -21.33
C LYS A 169 2.08 8.30 -20.15
N LEU A 170 1.50 8.52 -18.97
CA LEU A 170 1.84 7.82 -17.73
C LEU A 170 1.49 6.34 -17.80
N SER A 171 0.39 6.03 -18.47
CA SER A 171 -0.06 4.66 -18.71
C SER A 171 0.51 4.03 -19.99
N LYS A 172 1.39 4.73 -20.72
CA LYS A 172 2.03 4.29 -21.98
C LYS A 172 1.03 3.83 -23.06
N GLY A 173 -0.11 4.51 -23.15
CA GLY A 173 -1.13 4.25 -24.16
C GLY A 173 -2.15 3.18 -23.77
N GLU A 174 -2.04 2.58 -22.59
CA GLU A 174 -3.08 1.71 -22.04
C GLU A 174 -3.97 2.54 -21.12
N GLU A 175 -5.14 2.95 -21.58
CA GLU A 175 -6.13 3.57 -20.68
C GLU A 175 -6.45 2.57 -19.53
N GLY A 176 -6.41 3.00 -18.26
CA GLY A 176 -7.23 2.29 -17.25
C GLY A 176 -6.81 2.25 -15.79
N LEU A 177 -5.52 2.22 -15.41
CA LEU A 177 -5.18 1.73 -14.05
C LEU A 177 -4.41 2.67 -13.13
N MET A 178 -4.04 3.87 -13.58
CA MET A 178 -3.43 4.87 -12.69
C MET A 178 -4.50 5.91 -12.29
N PRO A 179 -5.15 5.79 -11.12
CA PRO A 179 -6.30 6.61 -10.74
C PRO A 179 -5.94 8.04 -10.32
N ALA A 180 -4.72 8.24 -9.82
CA ALA A 180 -4.20 9.55 -9.48
C ALA A 180 -2.70 9.62 -9.80
N TYR A 181 -2.20 10.84 -9.91
CA TYR A 181 -0.77 11.13 -10.01
C TYR A 181 -0.46 12.47 -9.35
N HIS A 182 0.80 12.70 -8.99
CA HIS A 182 1.27 14.02 -8.62
C HIS A 182 2.20 14.58 -9.70
N GLN A 183 2.18 15.91 -9.87
CA GLN A 183 3.15 16.61 -10.71
C GLN A 183 3.86 17.70 -9.90
N PRO A 184 5.14 17.48 -9.52
CA PRO A 184 5.84 18.34 -8.58
C PRO A 184 6.06 19.77 -9.11
N SER A 185 6.40 19.88 -10.40
CA SER A 185 6.74 21.15 -11.05
C SER A 185 5.60 22.17 -11.02
N THR A 186 4.37 21.68 -11.04
CA THR A 186 3.14 22.47 -11.07
C THR A 186 2.34 22.33 -9.78
N LYS A 187 2.83 21.58 -8.78
CA LYS A 187 2.11 21.23 -7.55
C LYS A 187 0.70 20.71 -7.84
N THR A 188 0.59 19.82 -8.81
CA THR A 188 -0.70 19.27 -9.27
C THR A 188 -0.96 17.93 -8.59
N LEU A 189 -2.19 17.75 -8.11
CA LEU A 189 -2.80 16.45 -7.88
C LEU A 189 -3.67 16.13 -9.10
N GLY A 190 -3.23 15.18 -9.90
CA GLY A 190 -3.92 14.72 -11.08
C GLY A 190 -4.86 13.57 -10.76
N ILE A 191 -6.10 13.61 -11.23
CA ILE A 191 -7.08 12.53 -11.06
C ILE A 191 -7.47 12.00 -12.43
N ASN A 192 -7.32 10.70 -12.63
CA ASN A 192 -7.65 10.04 -13.88
C ASN A 192 -9.13 9.63 -13.91
N LYS A 193 -9.98 10.54 -14.39
CA LYS A 193 -11.42 10.30 -14.50
C LYS A 193 -11.75 9.01 -15.26
N ASN A 194 -11.06 8.73 -16.36
CA ASN A 194 -11.30 7.51 -17.15
C ASN A 194 -11.11 6.24 -16.32
N ALA A 195 -10.11 6.19 -15.44
CA ALA A 195 -9.90 5.04 -14.58
C ALA A 195 -11.09 4.82 -13.62
N PHE A 196 -11.66 5.89 -13.07
CA PHE A 196 -12.87 5.84 -12.23
C PHE A 196 -14.15 5.52 -13.00
N ASP A 197 -14.22 5.89 -14.27
CA ASP A 197 -15.37 5.57 -15.12
C ASP A 197 -15.38 4.08 -15.52
N THR A 198 -14.22 3.44 -15.68
CA THR A 198 -14.11 2.05 -16.13
C THR A 198 -13.93 1.01 -15.02
N VAL A 199 -13.53 1.42 -13.81
CA VAL A 199 -13.14 0.49 -12.74
C VAL A 199 -14.22 -0.51 -12.34
N LYS A 200 -15.51 -0.15 -12.41
CA LYS A 200 -16.60 -1.11 -12.10
C LYS A 200 -16.60 -2.27 -13.09
N ASN A 201 -16.39 -1.99 -14.38
CA ASN A 201 -16.31 -3.02 -15.42
C ASN A 201 -15.03 -3.86 -15.25
N GLU A 202 -13.91 -3.24 -14.88
CA GLU A 202 -12.67 -3.97 -14.57
C GLU A 202 -12.84 -4.87 -13.35
N PHE A 203 -13.56 -4.43 -12.32
CA PHE A 203 -13.86 -5.27 -11.16
C PHE A 203 -14.79 -6.43 -11.51
N GLU A 204 -15.80 -6.20 -12.35
CA GLU A 204 -16.66 -7.27 -12.86
C GLU A 204 -15.86 -8.31 -13.66
N LYS A 205 -14.97 -7.86 -14.54
CA LYS A 205 -14.04 -8.72 -15.27
C LYS A 205 -13.17 -9.54 -14.32
N LEU A 206 -12.59 -8.89 -13.31
CA LEU A 206 -11.80 -9.55 -12.26
C LEU A 206 -12.60 -10.65 -11.55
N VAL A 207 -13.87 -10.40 -11.22
CA VAL A 207 -14.77 -11.38 -10.61
C VAL A 207 -14.96 -12.59 -11.54
N ASN A 208 -15.31 -12.34 -12.80
CA ASN A 208 -15.57 -13.39 -13.78
C ASN A 208 -14.32 -14.26 -14.05
N GLU A 209 -13.15 -13.63 -14.22
CA GLU A 209 -11.88 -14.33 -14.43
C GLU A 209 -11.51 -15.22 -13.24
N ASN A 210 -11.69 -14.72 -12.01
CA ASN A 210 -11.37 -15.50 -10.82
C ASN A 210 -12.36 -16.64 -10.55
N LEU A 211 -13.64 -16.48 -10.89
CA LEU A 211 -14.60 -17.59 -10.85
C LEU A 211 -14.20 -18.70 -11.83
N LEU A 212 -13.87 -18.35 -13.08
CA LEU A 212 -13.38 -19.31 -14.08
C LEU A 212 -12.07 -19.98 -13.64
N ALA A 213 -11.16 -19.23 -13.01
CA ALA A 213 -9.93 -19.79 -12.46
C ALA A 213 -10.24 -20.78 -11.32
N ALA A 214 -11.14 -20.44 -10.41
CA ALA A 214 -11.60 -21.28 -9.30
C ALA A 214 -12.14 -22.64 -9.79
N GLU A 215 -12.92 -22.64 -10.86
CA GLU A 215 -13.43 -23.85 -11.51
C GLU A 215 -12.31 -24.73 -12.09
N LYS A 216 -11.41 -24.13 -12.90
CA LYS A 216 -10.27 -24.85 -13.52
C LYS A 216 -9.32 -25.49 -12.50
N ILE A 217 -9.23 -24.94 -11.28
CA ILE A 217 -8.40 -25.51 -10.21
C ILE A 217 -8.95 -26.87 -9.75
N LYS A 218 -10.28 -27.05 -9.72
CA LYS A 218 -10.92 -28.31 -9.33
C LYS A 218 -10.50 -29.45 -10.26
N GLU A 219 -10.27 -29.14 -11.54
CA GLU A 219 -9.80 -30.09 -12.56
C GLU A 219 -8.30 -30.38 -12.44
N THR A 220 -7.49 -29.31 -12.37
CA THR A 220 -6.02 -29.44 -12.49
C THR A 220 -5.32 -29.84 -11.19
N LYS A 221 -5.95 -29.60 -10.02
CA LYS A 221 -5.37 -29.81 -8.68
C LYS A 221 -4.01 -29.11 -8.47
N LYS A 222 -3.78 -28.02 -9.22
CA LYS A 222 -2.59 -27.17 -9.14
C LYS A 222 -2.86 -26.03 -8.17
N VAL A 223 -1.93 -25.79 -7.24
CA VAL A 223 -2.05 -24.68 -6.28
C VAL A 223 -0.87 -23.70 -6.39
N SER A 224 -1.23 -22.43 -6.45
CA SER A 224 -0.41 -21.21 -6.46
C SER A 224 -1.10 -20.11 -5.65
N GLY A 225 -0.41 -18.98 -5.41
CA GLY A 225 -1.00 -17.82 -4.74
C GLY A 225 -2.28 -17.33 -5.43
N TYR A 226 -2.23 -17.17 -6.75
CA TYR A 226 -3.40 -16.81 -7.57
C TYR A 226 -4.57 -17.76 -7.35
N THR A 227 -4.34 -19.07 -7.46
CA THR A 227 -5.42 -20.06 -7.29
C THR A 227 -6.02 -20.08 -5.87
N LEU A 228 -5.24 -19.72 -4.85
CA LEU A 228 -5.77 -19.59 -3.49
C LEU A 228 -6.68 -18.37 -3.36
N VAL A 229 -6.28 -17.22 -3.94
CA VAL A 229 -7.09 -16.00 -3.94
C VAL A 229 -8.36 -16.17 -4.78
N SER A 230 -8.28 -16.80 -5.96
CA SER A 230 -9.44 -17.04 -6.82
C SER A 230 -10.55 -17.83 -6.10
N ARG A 231 -10.18 -18.75 -5.20
CA ARG A 231 -11.16 -19.51 -4.39
C ARG A 231 -11.96 -18.64 -3.42
N LEU A 232 -11.54 -17.41 -3.11
CA LEU A 232 -12.36 -16.46 -2.31
C LEU A 232 -13.61 -16.06 -3.07
N PHE A 233 -13.54 -15.98 -4.40
CA PHE A 233 -14.68 -15.61 -5.23
C PHE A 233 -15.78 -16.68 -5.23
N GLU A 234 -15.48 -17.93 -4.89
CA GLU A 234 -16.53 -18.96 -4.71
C GLU A 234 -17.15 -18.94 -3.31
N ARG A 235 -16.61 -18.17 -2.37
CA ARG A 235 -17.10 -18.15 -0.99
C ARG A 235 -18.36 -17.30 -0.88
N GLU A 236 -19.28 -17.79 -0.05
CA GLU A 236 -20.44 -17.04 0.39
C GLU A 236 -20.20 -16.48 1.79
N VAL A 237 -20.79 -15.32 2.03
CA VAL A 237 -20.88 -14.72 3.36
C VAL A 237 -22.26 -15.06 3.91
N THR A 238 -22.32 -15.63 5.11
CA THR A 238 -23.59 -15.98 5.77
C THR A 238 -24.37 -14.72 6.15
N PRO A 239 -25.68 -14.83 6.42
CA PRO A 239 -26.49 -13.69 6.90
C PRO A 239 -25.92 -13.00 8.15
N GLU A 240 -25.20 -13.75 9.00
CA GLU A 240 -24.53 -13.23 10.20
C GLU A 240 -23.22 -12.49 9.89
N GLY A 241 -22.86 -12.33 8.60
CA GLY A 241 -21.63 -11.68 8.17
C GLY A 241 -20.39 -12.52 8.42
N THR A 242 -20.52 -13.85 8.32
CA THR A 242 -19.39 -14.78 8.53
C THR A 242 -19.01 -15.52 7.26
N PHE A 243 -17.75 -15.95 7.16
CA PHE A 243 -17.27 -16.79 6.05
C PHE A 243 -16.15 -17.73 6.51
N ILE A 244 -15.89 -18.77 5.72
CA ILE A 244 -14.77 -19.69 5.96
C ILE A 244 -13.51 -19.11 5.31
N PRO A 245 -12.52 -18.66 6.10
CA PRO A 245 -11.29 -18.12 5.54
C PRO A 245 -10.49 -19.22 4.83
N ILE A 246 -9.77 -18.84 3.80
CA ILE A 246 -8.78 -19.69 3.14
C ILE A 246 -7.52 -19.67 4.00
N PRO A 247 -7.02 -20.84 4.44
CA PRO A 247 -5.75 -20.94 5.14
C PRO A 247 -4.61 -20.37 4.30
N LEU A 248 -3.51 -19.96 4.93
CA LEU A 248 -2.31 -19.39 4.28
C LEU A 248 -2.44 -17.92 3.83
N ILE A 249 -3.61 -17.32 3.92
CA ILE A 249 -3.85 -15.92 3.58
C ILE A 249 -4.29 -15.15 4.85
N ASP A 250 -3.93 -13.89 4.96
CA ASP A 250 -4.33 -12.99 6.06
C ASP A 250 -5.88 -12.88 6.18
N LYS A 251 -6.48 -13.13 7.36
CA LYS A 251 -7.95 -13.02 7.57
C LYS A 251 -8.41 -11.61 7.39
N GLY A 252 -7.64 -10.63 7.90
CA GLY A 252 -8.06 -9.24 7.93
C GLY A 252 -8.27 -8.75 6.51
N LEU A 253 -7.29 -9.03 5.64
CA LEU A 253 -7.40 -8.77 4.21
C LEU A 253 -8.54 -9.55 3.57
N GLN A 254 -8.68 -10.85 3.87
CA GLN A 254 -9.79 -11.66 3.35
C GLN A 254 -11.15 -11.08 3.77
N ALA A 255 -11.31 -10.68 5.03
CA ALA A 255 -12.57 -10.16 5.56
C ALA A 255 -12.95 -8.83 4.90
N ARG A 256 -11.97 -7.92 4.72
CA ARG A 256 -12.20 -6.66 4.00
C ARG A 256 -12.60 -6.90 2.55
N PHE A 257 -11.86 -7.75 1.85
CA PHE A 257 -12.16 -8.10 0.47
C PHE A 257 -13.52 -8.80 0.31
N MET A 258 -13.83 -9.75 1.20
CA MET A 258 -15.13 -10.42 1.24
C MET A 258 -16.26 -9.44 1.55
N GLY A 259 -16.02 -8.37 2.32
CA GLY A 259 -16.97 -7.28 2.52
C GLY A 259 -17.33 -6.59 1.21
N PHE A 260 -16.34 -6.27 0.37
CA PHE A 260 -16.58 -5.70 -0.96
C PHE A 260 -17.30 -6.69 -1.89
N LEU A 261 -16.87 -7.96 -1.95
CA LEU A 261 -17.55 -9.00 -2.74
C LEU A 261 -19.00 -9.20 -2.30
N HIS A 262 -19.26 -9.19 -0.99
CA HIS A 262 -20.61 -9.33 -0.46
C HIS A 262 -21.48 -8.12 -0.84
N LYS A 263 -20.97 -6.90 -0.67
CA LYS A 263 -21.68 -5.67 -1.08
C LYS A 263 -21.97 -5.66 -2.59
N TYR A 264 -20.99 -6.03 -3.42
CA TYR A 264 -21.15 -6.13 -4.87
C TYR A 264 -22.30 -7.09 -5.26
N ARG A 265 -22.41 -8.24 -4.58
CA ARG A 265 -23.43 -9.26 -4.88
C ARG A 265 -24.82 -8.93 -4.33
N THR A 266 -24.89 -8.32 -3.16
CA THR A 266 -26.15 -8.16 -2.40
C THR A 266 -26.76 -6.77 -2.51
N ALA A 267 -25.95 -5.75 -2.80
CA ALA A 267 -26.38 -4.36 -2.93
C ALA A 267 -25.62 -3.65 -4.07
N PRO A 268 -25.68 -4.15 -5.32
CA PRO A 268 -24.90 -3.63 -6.45
C PRO A 268 -25.15 -2.15 -6.74
N ASP A 269 -26.36 -1.65 -6.48
CA ASP A 269 -26.72 -0.24 -6.66
C ASP A 269 -25.97 0.71 -5.72
N THR A 270 -25.53 0.20 -4.57
CA THR A 270 -24.72 0.94 -3.59
C THR A 270 -23.23 0.69 -3.74
N PHE A 271 -22.82 -0.22 -4.63
CA PHE A 271 -21.43 -0.54 -4.92
C PHE A 271 -20.86 0.51 -5.88
N THR A 272 -20.09 1.44 -5.31
CA THR A 272 -19.55 2.61 -5.98
C THR A 272 -18.28 2.27 -6.76
N ARG A 273 -17.85 3.18 -7.63
CA ARG A 273 -16.53 3.08 -8.29
C ARG A 273 -15.35 3.17 -7.30
N PHE A 274 -15.53 3.83 -6.16
CA PHE A 274 -14.52 3.84 -5.10
C PHE A 274 -14.40 2.48 -4.41
N ASP A 275 -15.54 1.82 -4.16
CA ASP A 275 -15.56 0.44 -3.63
C ASP A 275 -14.84 -0.52 -4.60
N ALA A 276 -15.12 -0.41 -5.90
CA ALA A 276 -14.47 -1.21 -6.94
C ALA A 276 -12.94 -1.04 -6.91
N PHE A 277 -12.44 0.20 -6.85
CA PHE A 277 -11.02 0.46 -6.74
C PHE A 277 -10.39 -0.14 -5.47
N SER A 278 -10.99 0.09 -4.31
CA SER A 278 -10.50 -0.47 -3.05
C SER A 278 -10.49 -2.00 -3.08
N ALA A 279 -11.50 -2.62 -3.70
CA ALA A 279 -11.58 -4.07 -3.86
C ALA A 279 -10.47 -4.61 -4.78
N ILE A 280 -10.17 -3.95 -5.90
CA ILE A 280 -9.06 -4.33 -6.79
C ILE A 280 -7.71 -4.21 -6.07
N GLN A 281 -7.48 -3.13 -5.33
CA GLN A 281 -6.23 -2.96 -4.56
C GLN A 281 -6.06 -4.06 -3.50
N LEU A 282 -7.13 -4.40 -2.78
CA LEU A 282 -7.12 -5.47 -1.79
C LEU A 282 -6.92 -6.84 -2.43
N HIS A 283 -7.49 -7.09 -3.61
CA HIS A 283 -7.23 -8.30 -4.37
C HIS A 283 -5.74 -8.44 -4.71
N ASP A 284 -5.09 -7.38 -5.16
CA ASP A 284 -3.64 -7.38 -5.45
C ASP A 284 -2.80 -7.66 -4.19
N ASP A 285 -3.21 -7.12 -3.05
CA ASP A 285 -2.54 -7.37 -1.77
C ASP A 285 -2.70 -8.81 -1.29
N LEU A 286 -3.91 -9.38 -1.43
CA LEU A 286 -4.18 -10.79 -1.17
C LEU A 286 -3.29 -11.67 -2.06
N LEU A 287 -3.17 -11.32 -3.34
CA LEU A 287 -2.33 -12.04 -4.29
C LEU A 287 -0.85 -11.96 -3.90
N GLY A 288 -0.34 -10.76 -3.62
CA GLY A 288 1.04 -10.55 -3.19
C GLY A 288 1.37 -11.32 -1.90
N ALA A 289 0.47 -11.31 -0.92
CA ALA A 289 0.61 -12.06 0.32
C ALA A 289 0.63 -13.58 0.06
N ALA A 290 -0.36 -14.09 -0.70
CA ALA A 290 -0.46 -15.51 -1.01
C ALA A 290 0.76 -16.01 -1.80
N GLU A 291 1.29 -15.21 -2.73
CA GLU A 291 2.46 -15.55 -3.53
C GLU A 291 3.77 -15.59 -2.75
N LYS A 292 3.90 -14.93 -1.60
CA LYS A 292 5.13 -14.91 -0.80
C LYS A 292 5.61 -16.32 -0.46
N ILE A 293 4.67 -17.21 -0.11
CA ILE A 293 4.95 -18.62 0.20
C ILE A 293 5.57 -19.33 -1.01
N PHE A 294 5.05 -19.07 -2.21
CA PHE A 294 5.49 -19.75 -3.44
C PHE A 294 6.77 -19.14 -4.01
N LYS A 295 6.96 -17.83 -3.87
CA LYS A 295 8.15 -17.13 -4.37
C LYS A 295 9.34 -17.37 -3.45
N ASN A 296 9.17 -17.18 -2.14
CA ASN A 296 10.23 -17.19 -1.12
C ASN A 296 9.86 -18.09 0.08
N PRO A 297 9.73 -19.41 -0.10
CA PRO A 297 9.29 -20.32 0.96
C PRO A 297 10.25 -20.35 2.15
N LEU A 298 11.57 -20.41 1.92
CA LEU A 298 12.55 -20.43 3.01
C LEU A 298 12.46 -19.20 3.93
N ASP A 299 12.23 -18.01 3.37
CA ASP A 299 12.09 -16.80 4.19
C ASP A 299 10.77 -16.81 4.98
N THR A 300 9.72 -17.38 4.41
CA THR A 300 8.47 -17.62 5.14
C THR A 300 8.69 -18.60 6.31
N ILE A 301 9.46 -19.67 6.11
CA ILE A 301 9.84 -20.60 7.20
C ILE A 301 10.62 -19.86 8.28
N LYS A 302 11.63 -19.07 7.92
CA LYS A 302 12.40 -18.27 8.89
C LYS A 302 11.51 -17.31 9.68
N ASP A 303 10.55 -16.66 9.03
CA ASP A 303 9.60 -15.76 9.70
C ASP A 303 8.70 -16.54 10.68
N LEU A 304 8.20 -17.71 10.29
CA LEU A 304 7.39 -18.58 11.16
C LEU A 304 8.16 -19.04 12.39
N LEU A 305 9.41 -19.48 12.22
CA LEU A 305 10.23 -20.01 13.31
C LEU A 305 10.82 -18.94 14.23
N LYS A 306 10.66 -17.65 13.90
CA LYS A 306 10.97 -16.54 14.82
C LYS A 306 9.83 -16.22 15.78
N ASN A 307 8.62 -16.73 15.51
CA ASN A 307 7.46 -16.45 16.32
C ASN A 307 7.36 -17.49 17.45
N GLU A 308 7.55 -17.04 18.69
CA GLU A 308 7.56 -17.91 19.88
C GLU A 308 6.22 -18.66 20.06
N ASP A 309 5.09 -18.02 19.76
CA ASP A 309 3.77 -18.66 19.84
C ASP A 309 3.66 -19.81 18.83
N VAL A 310 4.28 -19.67 17.66
CA VAL A 310 4.32 -20.72 16.64
C VAL A 310 5.12 -21.90 17.13
N LEU A 311 6.34 -21.64 17.61
CA LEU A 311 7.21 -22.68 18.14
C LEU A 311 6.54 -23.43 19.29
N LYS A 312 5.89 -22.70 20.21
CA LYS A 312 5.13 -23.29 21.33
C LYS A 312 4.00 -24.20 20.83
N LYS A 313 3.14 -23.72 19.91
CA LYS A 313 2.03 -24.51 19.38
C LYS A 313 2.47 -25.74 18.59
N LEU A 314 3.62 -25.65 17.90
CA LEU A 314 4.22 -26.80 17.21
C LEU A 314 4.76 -27.82 18.22
N ALA A 315 5.44 -27.36 19.28
CA ALA A 315 5.94 -28.21 20.36
C ALA A 315 4.79 -28.90 21.12
N ASP A 316 3.71 -28.19 21.46
CA ASP A 316 2.53 -28.73 22.13
C ASP A 316 1.87 -29.87 21.33
N LYS A 317 2.06 -29.88 20.00
CA LYS A 317 1.56 -30.92 19.08
C LYS A 317 2.60 -31.99 18.74
N ASN A 318 3.76 -31.99 19.41
CA ASN A 318 4.90 -32.87 19.13
C ASN A 318 5.37 -32.82 17.67
N ILE A 319 5.29 -31.65 17.03
CA ILE A 319 5.71 -31.47 15.64
C ILE A 319 7.19 -31.07 15.62
N SER A 320 8.03 -31.99 15.16
CA SER A 320 9.47 -31.75 15.01
C SER A 320 9.74 -30.68 13.95
N VAL A 321 10.45 -29.63 14.36
CA VAL A 321 10.87 -28.53 13.49
C VAL A 321 12.33 -28.73 13.11
N LYS A 322 12.65 -28.60 11.81
CA LYS A 322 14.04 -28.68 11.33
C LYS A 322 14.77 -27.36 11.60
N THR A 323 16.09 -27.39 11.62
CA THR A 323 16.91 -26.17 11.59
C THR A 323 16.75 -25.43 10.26
N ILE A 324 17.06 -24.13 10.25
CA ILE A 324 17.03 -23.33 9.01
C ILE A 324 17.98 -23.89 7.95
N ASP A 325 19.14 -24.41 8.35
CA ASP A 325 20.11 -25.04 7.45
C ASP A 325 19.61 -26.35 6.86
N GLU A 326 18.78 -27.09 7.59
CA GLU A 326 18.11 -28.27 7.04
C GLU A 326 16.99 -27.90 6.07
N TYR A 327 16.21 -26.86 6.37
CA TYR A 327 15.19 -26.35 5.45
C TYR A 327 15.79 -25.78 4.17
N SER A 328 16.94 -25.10 4.25
CA SER A 328 17.60 -24.50 3.09
C SER A 328 18.10 -25.52 2.07
N LYS A 329 18.42 -26.75 2.53
CA LYS A 329 18.82 -27.89 1.69
C LYS A 329 17.66 -28.57 0.95
N LEU A 330 16.41 -28.29 1.34
CA LEU A 330 15.23 -28.85 0.68
C LEU A 330 15.02 -28.25 -0.72
N SER A 331 14.37 -29.00 -1.61
CA SER A 331 13.90 -28.45 -2.88
C SER A 331 12.88 -27.33 -2.64
N LYS A 332 12.74 -26.38 -3.55
CA LYS A 332 11.75 -25.28 -3.41
C LYS A 332 10.31 -25.82 -3.20
N LYS A 333 9.96 -26.92 -3.87
CA LYS A 333 8.70 -27.65 -3.66
C LYS A 333 8.54 -28.13 -2.22
N ASP A 334 9.57 -28.77 -1.67
CA ASP A 334 9.52 -29.32 -0.31
C ASP A 334 9.59 -28.22 0.76
N GLN A 335 10.22 -27.08 0.45
CA GLN A 335 10.15 -25.88 1.28
C GLN A 335 8.72 -25.32 1.31
N ILE A 336 8.04 -25.19 0.16
CA ILE A 336 6.64 -24.76 0.10
C ILE A 336 5.74 -25.70 0.92
N LEU A 337 5.90 -27.01 0.74
CA LEU A 337 5.13 -28.00 1.51
C LEU A 337 5.42 -27.90 3.01
N SER A 338 6.68 -27.66 3.38
CA SER A 338 7.07 -27.42 4.77
C SER A 338 6.43 -26.15 5.33
N CYS A 339 6.37 -25.04 4.58
CA CYS A 339 5.63 -23.84 4.99
C CYS A 339 4.18 -24.17 5.29
N MET A 340 3.49 -24.82 4.35
CA MET A 340 2.07 -25.14 4.49
C MET A 340 1.81 -26.05 5.69
N ASN A 341 2.67 -27.05 5.90
CA ASN A 341 2.57 -27.94 7.05
C ASN A 341 2.77 -27.19 8.37
N LEU A 342 3.82 -26.36 8.50
CA LEU A 342 4.07 -25.56 9.71
C LEU A 342 2.92 -24.61 10.02
N ILE A 343 2.34 -23.99 8.99
CA ILE A 343 1.17 -23.11 9.13
C ILE A 343 -0.04 -23.89 9.67
N ASN A 344 -0.42 -24.96 8.98
CA ASN A 344 -1.60 -25.76 9.36
C ASN A 344 -1.42 -26.36 10.77
N ALA A 345 -0.22 -26.88 11.04
CA ALA A 345 0.18 -27.45 12.30
C ALA A 345 0.10 -26.46 13.45
N SER A 346 0.66 -25.26 13.28
CA SER A 346 0.65 -24.25 14.33
C SER A 346 -0.75 -23.73 14.66
N GLY A 347 -1.76 -23.97 13.80
CA GLY A 347 -3.06 -23.33 13.98
C GLY A 347 -2.94 -21.81 14.04
N LEU A 348 -1.90 -21.26 13.40
CA LEU A 348 -1.82 -19.85 13.13
C LEU A 348 -2.90 -19.54 12.10
N ASP A 349 -3.83 -18.68 12.49
CA ASP A 349 -4.79 -18.19 11.53
C ASP A 349 -4.05 -17.39 10.42
N HIS A 350 -2.96 -16.65 10.74
CA HIS A 350 -2.29 -15.68 9.82
C HIS A 350 -0.75 -15.72 9.86
N PRO A 351 -0.11 -16.64 9.14
CA PRO A 351 1.35 -16.78 9.11
C PRO A 351 2.04 -15.79 8.16
N VAL A 352 1.32 -15.33 7.14
CA VAL A 352 1.81 -14.34 6.18
C VAL A 352 0.96 -13.09 6.39
N GLN A 353 1.52 -12.13 7.13
CA GLN A 353 0.94 -10.79 7.19
C GLN A 353 0.96 -10.24 5.77
N GLY A 354 -0.24 -10.05 5.22
CA GLY A 354 -0.38 -9.35 3.97
C GLY A 354 -0.11 -7.87 4.19
N THR A 355 0.25 -7.21 3.10
CA THR A 355 0.41 -5.77 3.11
C THR A 355 -0.96 -5.11 3.03
N TYR A 356 -1.16 -4.00 3.72
CA TYR A 356 -2.44 -3.32 3.79
C TYR A 356 -2.40 -2.03 2.95
N ARG A 357 -2.71 -2.14 1.65
CA ARG A 357 -3.24 -1.04 0.83
C ARG A 357 -4.78 -1.18 0.82
N GLY A 358 -5.48 -0.08 0.53
CA GLY A 358 -6.90 0.04 0.85
C GLY A 358 -7.12 0.33 2.35
N ASN A 359 -6.31 1.23 2.91
CA ASN A 359 -6.50 1.69 4.29
C ASN A 359 -7.74 2.59 4.41
N SER A 360 -8.09 3.28 3.33
CA SER A 360 -9.22 4.18 3.19
C SER A 360 -9.69 4.22 1.73
N LYS A 361 -10.92 4.69 1.51
CA LYS A 361 -11.42 5.01 0.15
C LYS A 361 -10.61 6.13 -0.53
N PHE A 362 -9.74 6.82 0.21
CA PHE A 362 -8.88 7.92 -0.26
C PHE A 362 -7.41 7.55 -0.47
N ASP A 363 -7.07 6.26 -0.45
CA ASP A 363 -5.68 5.78 -0.50
C ASP A 363 -4.85 6.42 -1.62
N PHE A 364 -5.43 6.61 -2.81
CA PHE A 364 -4.73 7.26 -3.93
C PHE A 364 -4.44 8.74 -3.68
N ILE A 365 -5.36 9.47 -3.06
CA ILE A 365 -5.11 10.88 -2.70
C ILE A 365 -4.01 10.93 -1.66
N TYR A 366 -4.07 10.07 -0.64
CA TYR A 366 -3.07 10.07 0.42
C TYR A 366 -1.68 9.71 -0.13
N HIS A 367 -1.59 8.69 -0.96
CA HIS A 367 -0.35 8.27 -1.61
C HIS A 367 0.27 9.40 -2.45
N GLU A 368 -0.50 10.00 -3.36
CA GLU A 368 0.01 11.07 -4.24
C GLU A 368 0.34 12.35 -3.48
N MET A 369 -0.42 12.67 -2.42
CA MET A 369 -0.09 13.76 -1.52
C MET A 369 1.18 13.47 -0.70
N GLY A 370 1.43 12.20 -0.37
CA GLY A 370 2.67 11.75 0.24
C GLY A 370 3.87 12.07 -0.64
N HIS A 371 3.80 11.76 -1.94
CA HIS A 371 4.83 12.16 -2.91
C HIS A 371 4.96 13.67 -3.03
N LEU A 372 3.85 14.40 -3.19
CA LEU A 372 3.86 15.85 -3.33
C LEU A 372 4.55 16.54 -2.15
N LEU A 373 4.24 16.13 -0.92
CA LEU A 373 4.83 16.68 0.30
C LEU A 373 6.28 16.20 0.50
N HIS A 374 6.61 14.99 0.08
CA HIS A 374 7.98 14.47 0.12
C HIS A 374 8.91 15.25 -0.81
N ASP A 375 8.46 15.58 -2.01
CA ASP A 375 9.19 16.44 -2.95
C ASP A 375 9.41 17.85 -2.40
N MET A 376 8.46 18.34 -1.62
CA MET A 376 8.59 19.61 -0.93
C MET A 376 9.60 19.55 0.23
N ASN A 377 9.78 18.38 0.87
CA ASN A 377 10.74 18.15 1.97
C ASN A 377 12.16 17.80 1.52
N THR A 378 12.35 17.48 0.24
CA THR A 378 13.63 17.01 -0.32
C THR A 378 14.29 18.08 -1.17
N SER A 379 15.59 17.92 -1.44
CA SER A 379 16.35 18.81 -2.32
C SER A 379 16.80 18.09 -3.57
N LEU A 380 17.21 18.86 -4.59
CA LEU A 380 17.83 18.29 -5.79
C LEU A 380 19.04 17.41 -5.44
N ASN A 381 19.82 17.76 -4.41
CA ASN A 381 20.91 16.91 -3.96
C ASN A 381 20.44 15.54 -3.44
N ASP A 382 19.31 15.46 -2.73
CA ASP A 382 18.76 14.16 -2.30
C ASP A 382 18.45 13.26 -3.50
N TRP A 383 17.89 13.84 -4.56
CA TRP A 383 17.48 13.16 -5.79
C TRP A 383 18.63 12.81 -6.74
N PHE A 384 19.68 13.63 -6.83
CA PHE A 384 20.78 13.37 -7.77
C PHE A 384 21.94 12.59 -7.12
N PHE A 385 22.29 12.90 -5.88
CA PHE A 385 23.50 12.37 -5.24
C PHE A 385 23.24 11.73 -3.87
N GLY A 386 22.07 11.98 -3.28
CA GLY A 386 21.75 11.60 -1.92
C GLY A 386 20.89 10.35 -1.80
N ARG A 387 20.07 10.33 -0.75
CA ARG A 387 19.28 9.17 -0.30
C ARG A 387 18.18 8.73 -1.27
N LEU A 388 17.80 9.58 -2.22
CA LEU A 388 16.79 9.31 -3.26
C LEU A 388 17.40 9.14 -4.66
N SER A 389 18.73 9.18 -4.77
CA SER A 389 19.40 8.97 -6.05
C SER A 389 19.20 7.57 -6.61
N GLY A 390 19.32 7.43 -7.93
CA GLY A 390 19.23 6.12 -8.59
C GLY A 390 20.25 5.09 -8.07
N LYS A 391 21.39 5.53 -7.52
CA LYS A 391 22.34 4.65 -6.82
C LYS A 391 21.76 4.17 -5.48
N SER A 392 21.26 5.09 -4.66
CA SER A 392 20.64 4.78 -3.37
C SER A 392 19.41 3.89 -3.51
N GLU A 393 18.63 4.08 -4.57
CA GLU A 393 17.48 3.23 -4.85
C GLU A 393 17.88 1.79 -5.21
N LYS A 394 18.92 1.59 -6.03
CA LYS A 394 19.46 0.25 -6.30
C LYS A 394 19.91 -0.43 -5.01
N LEU A 395 20.58 0.33 -4.12
CA LEU A 395 20.98 -0.17 -2.81
C LEU A 395 19.78 -0.52 -1.93
N PHE A 396 18.72 0.32 -1.93
CA PHE A 396 17.47 0.05 -1.22
C PHE A 396 16.82 -1.26 -1.67
N LYS A 397 16.80 -1.52 -2.99
CA LYS A 397 16.25 -2.75 -3.58
C LYS A 397 17.05 -4.00 -3.23
N SER A 398 18.37 -3.88 -3.13
CA SER A 398 19.26 -5.01 -2.79
C SER A 398 19.39 -5.27 -1.28
N ASP A 399 19.01 -4.32 -0.44
CA ASP A 399 19.13 -4.42 1.02
C ASP A 399 17.95 -5.19 1.61
N LEU A 400 18.17 -6.46 1.97
CA LEU A 400 17.15 -7.35 2.52
C LEU A 400 16.47 -6.78 3.78
N ASN A 401 17.20 -6.03 4.62
CA ASN A 401 16.63 -5.45 5.82
C ASN A 401 15.70 -4.28 5.48
N LYS A 402 16.11 -3.38 4.57
CA LYS A 402 15.23 -2.29 4.11
C LYS A 402 13.99 -2.82 3.38
N GLN A 403 14.15 -3.86 2.55
CA GLN A 403 13.04 -4.53 1.89
C GLN A 403 12.08 -5.16 2.89
N LYS A 404 12.61 -5.77 3.96
CA LYS A 404 11.79 -6.29 5.06
C LYS A 404 11.01 -5.18 5.77
N ILE A 405 11.66 -4.07 6.12
CA ILE A 405 11.01 -2.92 6.78
C ILE A 405 9.92 -2.33 5.87
N ALA A 406 10.23 -2.06 4.61
CA ALA A 406 9.27 -1.53 3.65
C ALA A 406 8.07 -2.48 3.43
N GLY A 407 8.34 -3.79 3.41
CA GLY A 407 7.31 -4.83 3.30
C GLY A 407 6.32 -4.90 4.47
N GLN A 408 6.63 -4.29 5.62
CA GLN A 408 5.64 -4.14 6.72
C GLN A 408 4.54 -3.14 6.37
N ILE A 409 4.77 -2.29 5.36
CA ILE A 409 3.82 -1.27 4.90
C ILE A 409 3.10 -1.77 3.66
N SER A 410 3.84 -1.93 2.56
CA SER A 410 3.34 -2.57 1.37
C SER A 410 4.40 -3.19 0.50
N TRP A 411 4.01 -4.12 -0.39
CA TRP A 411 4.93 -4.58 -1.44
C TRP A 411 5.27 -3.42 -2.38
N TYR A 412 4.38 -2.44 -2.52
CA TYR A 412 4.62 -1.25 -3.31
C TYR A 412 5.68 -0.35 -2.67
N ALA A 413 5.66 -0.24 -1.35
CA ALA A 413 6.69 0.46 -0.57
C ALA A 413 8.11 -0.14 -0.77
N GLN A 414 8.23 -1.40 -1.17
CA GLN A 414 9.52 -2.04 -1.47
C GLN A 414 10.13 -1.59 -2.81
N THR A 415 9.35 -0.92 -3.66
CA THR A 415 9.76 -0.63 -5.04
C THR A 415 10.68 0.58 -5.17
N SER A 416 10.64 1.55 -4.26
CA SER A 416 11.62 2.64 -4.17
C SER A 416 11.52 3.35 -2.82
N PRO A 417 12.54 4.13 -2.41
CA PRO A 417 12.44 4.99 -1.24
C PRO A 417 11.30 6.00 -1.30
N ALA A 418 10.97 6.52 -2.49
CA ALA A 418 9.88 7.48 -2.66
C ALA A 418 8.52 6.80 -2.45
N GLU A 419 8.31 5.60 -3.04
CA GLU A 419 7.10 4.82 -2.81
C GLU A 419 6.98 4.38 -1.35
N PHE A 420 8.10 4.03 -0.71
CA PHE A 420 8.11 3.75 0.73
C PHE A 420 7.58 4.93 1.55
N VAL A 421 8.02 6.16 1.25
CA VAL A 421 7.54 7.37 1.91
C VAL A 421 6.05 7.62 1.63
N ALA A 422 5.62 7.54 0.37
CA ALA A 422 4.22 7.75 0.01
C ALA A 422 3.27 6.75 0.67
N GLU A 423 3.65 5.46 0.71
CA GLU A 423 2.85 4.41 1.34
C GLU A 423 2.82 4.54 2.87
N CYS A 424 3.93 4.95 3.51
CA CYS A 424 3.92 5.27 4.94
C CYS A 424 2.99 6.46 5.22
N PHE A 425 3.05 7.51 4.39
CA PHE A 425 2.18 8.68 4.53
C PHE A 425 0.70 8.29 4.38
N ASN A 426 0.37 7.46 3.39
CA ASN A 426 -0.96 6.90 3.20
C ASN A 426 -1.47 6.21 4.47
N ALA A 427 -0.69 5.25 5.00
CA ALA A 427 -1.04 4.53 6.21
C ALA A 427 -1.23 5.47 7.43
N LEU A 428 -0.37 6.48 7.59
CA LEU A 428 -0.46 7.47 8.67
C LEU A 428 -1.72 8.35 8.58
N CYS A 429 -2.13 8.73 7.36
CA CYS A 429 -3.36 9.47 7.10
C CYS A 429 -4.60 8.64 7.41
N ALA A 430 -4.58 7.35 7.07
CA ALA A 430 -5.62 6.39 7.43
C ALA A 430 -5.57 5.92 8.91
N GLY A 431 -4.88 6.68 9.78
CA GLY A 431 -4.89 6.44 11.22
C GLY A 431 -4.01 5.30 11.73
N ARG A 432 -3.25 4.61 10.86
CA ARG A 432 -2.39 3.49 11.30
C ARG A 432 -1.22 4.01 12.13
N LYS A 433 -0.93 3.28 13.21
CA LYS A 433 0.34 3.41 13.94
C LYS A 433 1.37 2.52 13.28
N LEU A 434 2.46 3.13 12.81
CA LEU A 434 3.53 2.41 12.13
C LEU A 434 4.61 1.96 13.14
N PRO A 435 5.28 0.81 12.89
CA PRO A 435 6.41 0.35 13.70
C PRO A 435 7.58 1.34 13.79
N ASP A 436 8.36 1.28 14.88
CA ASP A 436 9.45 2.23 15.13
C ASP A 436 10.58 2.15 14.07
N ASP A 437 10.89 0.97 13.56
CA ASP A 437 11.89 0.77 12.50
C ASP A 437 11.42 1.36 11.15
N VAL A 438 10.13 1.21 10.83
CA VAL A 438 9.49 1.89 9.71
C VAL A 438 9.58 3.41 9.88
N MET A 439 9.18 3.94 11.03
CA MET A 439 9.19 5.40 11.26
C MET A 439 10.60 5.99 11.22
N LYS A 440 11.62 5.27 11.71
CA LYS A 440 13.03 5.67 11.57
C LYS A 440 13.46 5.71 10.12
N MET A 441 13.07 4.72 9.32
CA MET A 441 13.38 4.72 7.88
C MET A 441 12.60 5.81 7.13
N TYR A 442 11.36 6.09 7.55
CA TYR A 442 10.52 7.16 7.00
C TYR A 442 11.16 8.53 7.23
N GLU A 443 11.62 8.80 8.45
CA GLU A 443 12.37 10.01 8.77
C GLU A 443 13.71 10.06 8.03
N TYR A 444 14.42 8.93 7.94
CA TYR A 444 15.64 8.84 7.14
C TYR A 444 15.37 9.23 5.69
N TYR A 445 14.26 8.87 5.08
CA TYR A 445 13.92 9.30 3.72
C TYR A 445 13.22 10.66 3.65
N LYS A 446 13.18 11.45 4.73
CA LYS A 446 12.54 12.79 4.79
C LYS A 446 11.02 12.77 4.56
N GLY A 447 10.37 11.72 5.05
CA GLY A 447 8.92 11.61 5.04
C GLY A 447 8.23 12.81 5.73
N PRO A 448 7.10 13.31 5.20
CA PRO A 448 6.32 14.38 5.83
C PRO A 448 5.90 14.05 7.26
N LYS A 449 6.39 14.82 8.23
CA LYS A 449 6.05 14.61 9.64
C LYS A 449 4.66 15.14 9.94
N LEU A 450 3.83 14.28 10.54
CA LEU A 450 2.64 14.73 11.23
C LEU A 450 3.03 15.70 12.36
N PRO A 451 2.28 16.78 12.58
CA PRO A 451 2.51 17.64 13.75
C PRO A 451 2.46 16.80 15.02
N GLU A 452 3.30 17.11 16.01
CA GLU A 452 3.17 16.50 17.33
C GLU A 452 1.74 16.72 17.83
N MET A 453 1.07 15.61 18.16
CA MET A 453 -0.35 15.61 18.53
C MET A 453 -0.58 16.11 19.94
#